data_AF-A0A266LWS8-F1
#
_entry.id   AF-A0A266LWS8-F1
#
_cell.length_a   1.000
_cell.length_b   1.000
_cell.length_c   1.000
_cell.angle_alpha   90.00
_cell.angle_beta   90.00
_cell.angle_gamma   90.00
#
_symmetry.space_group_name_H-M   'P 1'
#
loop_
_entity.id
_entity.type
_entity.pdbx_description
1 polymer ?
#
loop_
_entity_poly.entity_id
_entity_poly.type
_entity_poly.pdbx_seq_one_letter_code
_entity_poly.pdbx_strand_id
1 'polypeptide(L)' 'MFHSFREAHKGRIYTIYLKACLDGFTSRLVIEGLPSREYVGMIWKDQVQAKAHASDDARKIIDDMRP' A
#
# COMPACT_ATOMS: atom_id res chain seq x y z
N MET A 1 -3.47 5.55 -15.58
CA MET A 1 -2.33 6.19 -14.87
C MET A 1 -2.31 5.64 -13.46
N PHE A 2 -1.16 5.22 -12.94
CA PHE A 2 -1.05 4.76 -11.55
C PHE A 2 -0.81 5.96 -10.65
N HIS A 3 -1.60 6.12 -9.59
CA HIS A 3 -1.34 7.14 -8.57
C HIS A 3 -0.47 6.52 -7.48
N SER A 4 0.70 7.09 -7.24
CA SER A 4 1.62 6.61 -6.19
C SER A 4 1.65 7.56 -4.99
N PHE A 5 1.56 7.01 -3.78
CA PHE A 5 1.76 7.71 -2.53
C PHE A 5 3.03 7.19 -1.87
N ARG A 6 3.97 8.08 -1.57
CA ARG A 6 5.21 7.71 -0.89
C ARG A 6 5.21 8.33 0.50
N GLU A 7 5.38 7.49 1.51
CA GLU A 7 5.35 7.88 2.92
C GLU A 7 6.50 7.18 3.68
N ALA A 8 6.80 7.67 4.88
CA ALA A 8 7.80 7.09 5.76
C ALA A 8 7.18 6.75 7.12
N HIS A 9 7.56 5.60 7.69
CA HIS A 9 7.17 5.17 9.05
C HIS A 9 8.38 4.52 9.73
N LYS A 10 8.71 4.97 10.94
CA LYS A 10 9.84 4.48 11.74
C LYS A 10 11.18 4.41 10.98
N GLY A 11 11.45 5.42 10.15
CA GLY A 11 12.68 5.51 9.36
C GLY A 11 12.70 4.63 8.11
N ARG A 12 11.63 3.88 7.82
CA ARG A 12 11.48 3.12 6.57
C ARG A 12 10.51 3.80 5.62
N ILE A 13 10.84 3.76 4.33
CA ILE A 13 10.03 4.32 3.26
C ILE A 13 9.15 3.23 2.66
N TYR A 14 7.89 3.57 2.42
CA TYR A 14 6.97 2.72 1.67
C TYR A 14 6.23 3.53 0.60
N THR A 15 5.92 2.85 -0.50
CA THR A 15 5.21 3.41 -1.65
C THR A 15 3.96 2.57 -1.94
N ILE A 16 2.82 3.24 -2.03
CA ILE A 16 1.52 2.66 -2.36
C ILE A 16 1.20 3.08 -3.78
N TYR A 17 1.06 2.10 -4.68
CA TYR A 17 0.56 2.31 -6.04
C TYR A 17 -0.92 1.96 -6.07
N LEU A 18 -1.73 2.89 -6.55
CA LEU A 18 -3.15 2.67 -6.78
C LEU A 18 -3.44 2.61 -8.27
N LYS A 19 -4.28 1.64 -8.63
CA LYS A 19 -4.77 1.42 -9.99
C LYS A 19 -6.29 1.39 -9.95
N ALA A 20 -6.91 2.23 -10.77
CA ALA A 20 -8.34 2.13 -11.03
C ALA A 20 -8.64 0.88 -11.88
N CYS A 21 -9.72 0.20 -11.56
CA CYS A 21 -10.27 -0.99 -12.23
C CYS A 21 -11.79 -0.81 -12.39
N LEU A 22 -12.43 -1.71 -13.15
CA LEU A 22 -13.87 -1.64 -13.47
C LEU A 22 -14.77 -1.49 -12.22
N ASP A 23 -14.43 -2.17 -11.12
CA ASP A 23 -15.24 -2.20 -9.90
C ASP A 23 -14.70 -1.31 -8.76
N GLY A 24 -13.69 -0.47 -9.03
CA GLY A 24 -13.11 0.43 -8.03
C GLY A 24 -11.60 0.57 -8.15
N PHE A 25 -10.87 0.37 -7.06
CA PHE A 25 -9.42 0.55 -6.98
C PHE A 25 -8.75 -0.69 -6.41
N THR A 26 -7.62 -1.07 -6.99
CA THR A 26 -6.68 -2.02 -6.40
C THR A 26 -5.38 -1.30 -6.03
N SER A 27 -4.56 -1.95 -5.21
CA SER A 27 -3.34 -1.40 -4.66
C SER A 27 -2.16 -2.36 -4.78
N ARG A 28 -0.96 -1.79 -4.86
CA ARG A 28 0.31 -2.48 -4.66
C ARG A 28 1.13 -1.70 -3.64
N LEU A 29 1.61 -2.39 -2.62
CA LEU A 29 2.48 -1.85 -1.59
C LEU A 29 3.93 -2.28 -1.84
N VAL A 30 4.85 -1.33 -1.74
CA VAL A 30 6.29 -1.57 -1.81
C VAL A 30 6.92 -0.96 -0.58
N ILE A 31 7.56 -1.76 0.26
CA ILE A 31 8.34 -1.28 1.42
C ILE A 31 9.81 -1.52 1.10
N GLU A 32 10.67 -0.53 1.37
CA GLU A 32 12.10 -0.65 1.13
C GLU A 32 12.68 -1.85 1.89
N GLY A 33 13.38 -2.73 1.16
CA GLY A 33 13.97 -3.96 1.70
C GLY A 33 13.02 -5.17 1.79
N LEU A 34 11.77 -5.06 1.29
CA LEU A 34 10.82 -6.18 1.24
C LEU A 34 10.31 -6.44 -0.19
N PRO A 35 9.87 -7.68 -0.50
CA PRO A 35 9.15 -7.95 -1.74
C PRO A 35 7.86 -7.12 -1.81
N SER A 36 7.52 -6.65 -3.02
CA SER A 36 6.29 -5.90 -3.21
C SER A 36 5.06 -6.78 -2.99
N ARG A 37 4.07 -6.24 -2.30
CA ARG A 37 2.80 -6.89 -2.03
C ARG A 37 1.72 -6.34 -2.94
N GLU A 38 1.12 -7.20 -3.76
CA GLU A 38 -0.04 -6.84 -4.58
C GLU A 38 -1.32 -7.32 -3.89
N TYR A 39 -2.30 -6.43 -3.76
CA TYR A 39 -3.59 -6.76 -3.15
C TYR A 39 -4.55 -7.32 -4.22
N VAL A 40 -4.15 -8.44 -4.81
CA VAL A 40 -4.93 -9.12 -5.86
C VAL A 40 -6.26 -9.60 -5.26
N GLY A 41 -7.36 -9.23 -5.92
CA GLY A 41 -8.72 -9.59 -5.48
C GLY A 41 -9.32 -8.67 -4.41
N MET A 42 -8.55 -7.75 -3.82
CA MET A 42 -9.09 -6.68 -2.98
C MET A 42 -9.38 -5.46 -3.86
N ILE A 43 -10.67 -5.16 -4.01
CA ILE A 43 -11.14 -3.97 -4.72
C ILE A 43 -11.84 -3.06 -3.72
N TRP A 44 -11.30 -1.85 -3.55
CA TRP A 44 -11.91 -0.81 -2.74
C TRP A 44 -12.77 0.10 -3.62
N LYS A 45 -13.94 0.51 -3.10
CA LYS A 45 -14.84 1.42 -3.82
C LYS A 45 -14.26 2.82 -4.01
N ASP A 46 -13.33 3.20 -3.16
CA ASP A 46 -12.75 4.53 -3.14
C ASP A 46 -11.24 4.50 -2.90
N GLN A 47 -10.56 5.49 -3.48
CA GLN A 47 -9.11 5.67 -3.42
C GLN A 47 -8.61 5.93 -1.99
N VAL A 48 -9.35 6.68 -1.17
CA VAL A 48 -9.00 6.97 0.23
C VAL A 48 -9.00 5.69 1.05
N GLN A 49 -9.99 4.82 0.84
CA GLN A 49 -10.04 3.52 1.52
C GLN A 49 -8.88 2.61 1.10
N ALA A 50 -8.59 2.52 -0.20
CA ALA A 50 -7.46 1.73 -0.70
C ALA A 50 -6.13 2.20 -0.12
N LYS A 51 -5.91 3.52 -0.10
CA LYS A 51 -4.72 4.13 0.50
C LYS A 51 -4.64 3.85 2.00
N ALA A 52 -5.72 4.10 2.75
CA ALA A 52 -5.72 3.93 4.20
C ALA A 52 -5.40 2.48 4.60
N HIS A 53 -5.99 1.50 3.90
CA HIS A 53 -5.71 0.09 4.14
C HIS A 53 -4.24 -0.26 3.83
N ALA A 54 -3.72 0.15 2.68
CA ALA A 54 -2.34 -0.12 2.30
C ALA A 54 -1.34 0.59 3.24
N SER A 55 -1.65 1.79 3.73
CA SER A 55 -0.83 2.50 4.73
C SER A 55 -0.84 1.79 6.08
N ASP A 56 -1.99 1.31 6.54
CA ASP A 56 -2.11 0.56 7.81
C ASP A 56 -1.34 -0.77 7.75
N ASP A 57 -1.47 -1.52 6.65
CA ASP A 57 -0.72 -2.76 6.42
C ASP A 57 0.79 -2.48 6.37
N ALA A 58 1.22 -1.42 5.67
CA ALA A 58 2.63 -1.02 5.63
C ALA A 58 3.19 -0.73 7.03
N ARG A 59 2.44 0.02 7.84
CA ARG A 59 2.83 0.35 9.21
C ARG A 59 2.92 -0.91 10.06
N LYS A 60 1.94 -1.81 9.98
CA LYS A 60 1.95 -3.11 10.68
C LYS A 60 3.17 -3.96 10.33
N ILE A 61 3.49 -4.10 9.04
CA ILE A 61 4.66 -4.86 8.58
C ILE A 61 5.95 -4.21 9.12
N ILE A 62 6.06 -2.88 9.05
CA ILE A 62 7.23 -2.14 9.58
C ILE A 62 7.35 -2.28 11.09
N ASP A 63 6.22 -2.28 11.80
CA ASP A 63 6.16 -2.50 13.25
C ASP A 63 6.60 -3.92 13.64
N ASP A 64 6.19 -4.93 12.88
CA ASP A 64 6.52 -6.34 13.07
C ASP A 64 7.99 -6.66 12.70
N MET A 65 8.58 -5.91 11.77
CA MET A 65 9.99 -6.00 11.39
C MET A 65 10.99 -5.53 12.46
N ARG A 66 10.55 -5.20 13.68
CA ARG A 66 11.49 -4.85 14.76
C ARG A 66 12.31 -6.07 15.18
N PRO A 67 13.63 -5.90 15.38
CA PRO A 67 14.50 -6.93 15.95
C PRO A 67 14.18 -7.21 17.42
#